data_AF-A0A7S1LUG7-F1
#
_entry.id   AF-A0A7S1LUG7-F1
#
_cell.length_a   1.000
_cell.length_b   1.000
_cell.length_c   1.000
_cell.angle_alpha   90.00
_cell.angle_beta   90.00
_cell.angle_gamma   90.00
#
_symmetry.space_group_name_H-M   'P 1'
#
loop_
_entity.id
_entity.type
_entity.pdbx_description
1 polymer ?
#
loop_
_entity_poly.entity_id
_entity_poly.type
_entity_poly.pdbx_seq_one_letter_code
_entity_poly.pdbx_strand_id
1 'polypeptide(L)'
;AEVYRLTVGAKGWKRHDQRSLWLKGNVLHIFEKGSRAQVKTVVKVAEDVEQCSLLGNGILSLEIRRAKRPSLFWASGASEGSREQKLYLFQFCDKTLAEAFHSELARFSAPGTI
;
A
#
# COMPACT_ATOMS: atom_id res chain seq x y z
N ALA A 1 7.79 -5.00 -8.30
CA ALA A 1 6.71 -5.96 -8.58
C ALA A 1 5.60 -5.29 -9.38
N GLU A 2 4.98 -6.00 -10.32
CA GLU A 2 3.75 -5.61 -11.00
C GLU A 2 2.57 -6.32 -10.31
N VAL A 3 1.53 -5.58 -9.93
CA VAL A 3 0.41 -6.07 -9.12
C VAL A 3 -0.93 -5.52 -9.59
N TYR A 4 -2.02 -6.17 -9.21
CA TYR A 4 -3.35 -5.59 -9.29
C TYR A 4 -3.79 -5.04 -7.93
N ARG A 5 -4.19 -3.77 -7.88
CA ARG A 5 -4.91 -3.23 -6.73
C ARG A 5 -6.32 -3.83 -6.70
N LEU A 6 -6.74 -4.32 -5.54
CA LEU A 6 -8.08 -4.85 -5.33
C LEU A 6 -8.99 -3.80 -4.68
N THR A 7 -10.29 -3.95 -4.91
CA THR A 7 -11.34 -3.19 -4.24
C THR A 7 -12.47 -4.15 -3.83
N VAL A 8 -13.26 -3.77 -2.83
CA VAL A 8 -14.47 -4.50 -2.47
C VAL A 8 -15.54 -4.23 -3.52
N GLY A 9 -16.13 -5.29 -4.06
CA GLY A 9 -17.33 -5.26 -4.88
C GLY A 9 -18.44 -6.11 -4.27
N ALA A 10 -19.61 -6.14 -4.91
CA ALA A 10 -20.79 -6.84 -4.39
C ALA A 10 -20.58 -8.34 -4.13
N LYS A 11 -19.65 -8.99 -4.84
CA LYS A 11 -19.36 -10.43 -4.73
C LYS A 11 -17.97 -10.72 -4.11
N GLY A 12 -17.43 -9.78 -3.34
CA GLY A 12 -16.08 -9.89 -2.76
C GLY A 12 -15.05 -9.03 -3.48
N TRP A 13 -13.78 -9.42 -3.41
CA TRP A 13 -12.70 -8.61 -3.98
C TRP A 13 -12.65 -8.67 -5.49
N LYS A 14 -12.49 -7.51 -6.13
CA LYS A 14 -12.30 -7.38 -7.58
C LYS A 14 -11.00 -6.65 -7.89
N ARG A 15 -10.32 -7.07 -8.96
CA ARG A 15 -9.20 -6.32 -9.54
C ARG A 15 -9.72 -4.97 -10.03
N HIS A 16 -9.14 -3.89 -9.53
CA HIS A 16 -9.50 -2.53 -9.90
C HIS A 16 -8.58 -1.99 -10.99
N ASP A 17 -7.27 -2.00 -10.76
CA ASP A 17 -6.27 -1.50 -11.70
C ASP A 17 -4.88 -2.09 -11.46
N GLN A 18 -4.03 -2.07 -12.49
CA GLN A 18 -2.63 -2.50 -12.37
C GLN A 18 -1.74 -1.37 -11.82
N ARG A 19 -0.78 -1.75 -10.97
CA ARG A 19 0.18 -0.87 -10.32
C ARG A 19 1.56 -1.50 -10.34
N SER A 20 2.58 -0.66 -10.38
CA SER A 20 3.94 -1.06 -10.07
C SER A 20 4.26 -0.68 -8.62
N LEU A 21 4.91 -1.60 -7.90
CA LEU A 21 5.43 -1.41 -6.55
C LEU A 21 6.94 -1.57 -6.54
N TRP A 22 7.67 -0.54 -6.13
CA TRP A 22 9.14 -0.61 -6.00
C TRP A 22 9.53 -0.37 -4.55
N LEU A 23 10.11 -1.39 -3.93
CA LEU A 23 10.77 -1.26 -2.64
C LEU A 23 12.26 -0.98 -2.89
N LYS A 24 12.75 0.17 -2.44
CA LYS A 24 14.16 0.57 -2.52
C LYS A 24 14.62 0.96 -1.13
N GLY A 25 15.39 0.08 -0.48
CA GLY A 25 15.68 0.21 0.95
C GLY A 25 14.37 0.30 1.77
N ASN A 26 14.31 1.23 2.70
CA ASN A 26 13.13 1.48 3.55
C ASN A 26 12.01 2.31 2.88
N VAL A 27 12.05 2.47 1.55
CA VAL A 27 11.09 3.34 0.83
C VAL A 27 10.33 2.54 -0.22
N LEU A 28 9.02 2.41 0.01
CA LEU A 28 8.07 1.83 -0.93
C LEU A 28 7.48 2.92 -1.82
N HIS A 29 7.68 2.77 -3.12
CA HIS A 29 7.07 3.60 -4.15
C HIS A 29 5.90 2.85 -4.78
N ILE A 30 4.71 3.45 -4.70
CA ILE A 30 3.50 2.98 -5.36
C ILE A 30 3.25 3.89 -6.55
N PHE A 31 3.29 3.34 -7.76
CA PHE A 31 3.16 4.13 -8.98
C PHE A 31 1.72 4.36 -9.41
N GLU A 32 1.52 5.30 -10.34
CA GLU A 32 0.21 5.53 -10.94
C GLU A 32 -0.31 4.33 -11.74
N LYS A 33 -1.61 4.31 -12.03
CA LYS A 33 -2.25 3.19 -12.76
C LYS A 33 -1.52 2.96 -14.09
N GLY A 34 -1.00 1.75 -14.28
CA GLY A 34 -0.27 1.38 -15.50
C GLY A 34 1.02 2.17 -15.76
N SER A 35 1.50 2.96 -14.79
CA SER A 35 2.73 3.75 -14.94
C SER A 35 3.88 3.12 -14.17
N ARG A 36 5.07 3.16 -14.77
CA ARG A 36 6.35 2.81 -14.12
C ARG A 36 7.23 4.03 -13.85
N ALA A 37 6.76 5.23 -14.25
CA ALA A 37 7.54 6.47 -14.19
C ALA A 37 6.93 7.49 -13.21
N GLN A 38 5.60 7.51 -13.06
CA GLN A 38 4.92 8.47 -12.19
C GLN A 38 4.59 7.82 -10.84
N VAL A 39 5.23 8.30 -9.77
CA VAL A 39 4.97 7.83 -8.41
C VAL A 39 3.68 8.47 -7.89
N LYS A 40 2.71 7.64 -7.47
CA LYS A 40 1.49 8.12 -6.80
C LYS A 40 1.74 8.42 -5.34
N THR A 41 2.40 7.49 -4.66
CA THR A 41 2.60 7.54 -3.21
C THR A 41 4.00 7.02 -2.91
N VAL A 42 4.72 7.75 -2.06
CA VAL A 42 5.94 7.30 -1.41
C VAL A 42 5.59 6.96 0.03
N VAL A 43 6.01 5.80 0.50
CA VAL A 43 5.74 5.28 1.84
C VAL A 43 7.08 4.93 2.47
N LYS A 44 7.41 5.53 3.61
CA LYS A 44 8.55 5.12 4.42
C LYS A 44 8.12 3.94 5.28
N VAL A 45 8.66 2.76 5.04
CA VAL A 45 8.13 1.50 5.60
C VAL A 45 8.17 1.53 7.13
N ALA A 46 9.25 2.02 7.73
CA ALA A 46 9.38 2.11 9.18
C ALA A 46 8.46 3.15 9.88
N GLU A 47 7.98 4.17 9.17
CA GLU A 47 7.21 5.29 9.77
C GLU A 47 5.71 5.25 9.42
N ASP A 48 5.42 4.79 8.20
CA ASP A 48 4.12 4.94 7.56
C ASP A 48 3.37 3.61 7.44
N VAL A 49 4.04 2.46 7.49
CA VAL A 49 3.34 1.15 7.43
C VAL A 49 2.92 0.77 8.84
N GLU A 50 1.61 0.62 9.04
CA GLU A 50 1.05 0.21 10.34
C GLU A 50 0.84 -1.30 10.40
N GLN A 51 0.33 -1.89 9.32
CA GLN A 51 0.14 -3.33 9.22
C GLN A 51 0.46 -3.82 7.81
N CYS A 52 1.15 -4.96 7.74
CA CYS A 52 1.40 -5.64 6.48
C CYS A 52 1.25 -7.16 6.64
N SER A 53 0.30 -7.75 5.92
CA SER A 53 -0.01 -9.18 6.03
C SER A 53 -0.27 -9.82 4.67
N LEU A 54 0.07 -11.10 4.55
CA LEU A 54 -0.30 -11.92 3.40
C LEU A 54 -1.60 -12.66 3.71
N LEU A 55 -2.62 -12.43 2.88
CA LEU A 55 -3.95 -13.02 3.04
C LEU A 55 -4.08 -14.34 2.25
N GLY A 56 -2.98 -14.84 1.68
CA GLY A 56 -2.95 -16.00 0.79
C GLY A 56 -3.21 -15.63 -0.68
N ASN A 57 -3.00 -16.61 -1.58
CA ASN A 57 -3.18 -16.44 -3.03
C ASN A 57 -2.44 -15.24 -3.65
N GLY A 58 -1.27 -14.90 -3.11
CA GLY A 58 -0.46 -13.77 -3.56
C GLY A 58 -1.06 -12.40 -3.23
N ILE A 59 -1.98 -12.33 -2.26
CA ILE A 59 -2.62 -11.08 -1.85
C ILE A 59 -1.92 -10.51 -0.63
N LEU A 60 -1.37 -9.31 -0.79
CA LEU A 60 -0.77 -8.50 0.25
C LEU A 60 -1.77 -7.44 0.72
N SER A 61 -2.04 -7.42 2.02
CA SER A 61 -2.69 -6.33 2.72
C SER A 61 -1.63 -5.36 3.22
N LEU A 62 -1.80 -4.08 2.91
CA LEU A 62 -0.90 -3.02 3.34
C LEU A 62 -1.72 -1.86 3.88
N GLU A 63 -1.67 -1.68 5.19
CA GLU A 63 -2.22 -0.52 5.86
C GLU A 63 -1.12 0.51 6.09
N ILE A 64 -1.36 1.72 5.59
CA ILE A 64 -0.44 2.84 5.75
C ILE A 64 -1.12 4.02 6.42
N ARG A 65 -0.36 4.78 7.18
CA ARG A 65 -0.74 6.07 7.72
C ARG A 65 -0.05 7.16 6.92
N ARG A 66 -0.82 8.07 6.33
CA ARG A 66 -0.30 9.15 5.48
C ARG A 66 -0.91 10.50 5.82
N ALA A 67 -0.25 11.58 5.45
CA ALA A 67 -0.83 12.91 5.53
C ALA A 67 -2.10 12.98 4.65
N LYS A 68 -3.20 13.49 5.22
CA LYS A 68 -4.45 13.71 4.49
C LYS A 68 -4.16 14.69 3.35
N ARG A 69 -4.33 14.27 2.10
CA ARG A 69 -4.26 15.22 0.99
C ARG A 69 -5.44 16.18 1.14
N PRO A 70 -5.25 17.51 0.99
CA PRO A 70 -6.37 18.42 0.96
C PRO A 70 -7.27 18.02 -0.20
N SER A 71 -8.47 17.49 0.10
CA SER A 71 -9.46 17.19 -0.91
C SER A 71 -10.07 18.50 -1.37
N LEU A 72 -9.95 18.82 -2.66
CA LEU A 72 -10.62 19.96 -3.30
C LEU A 72 -12.16 19.89 -3.25
N PHE A 73 -12.72 18.82 -2.70
CA PHE A 73 -14.15 18.67 -2.49
C PHE A 73 -14.50 18.71 -1.00
N TRP A 74 -14.93 19.92 -0.60
CA TRP A 74 -15.87 20.26 0.46
C TRP A 74 -15.33 20.48 1.87
N ALA A 75 -15.81 21.60 2.41
CA ALA A 75 -15.48 22.22 3.67
C ALA A 75 -15.94 21.41 4.88
N SER A 76 -15.06 21.29 5.88
CA SER A 76 -15.33 21.56 7.30
C SER A 76 -14.12 21.08 8.12
N GLY A 77 -13.43 22.03 8.77
CA GLY A 77 -12.51 21.78 9.88
C GLY A 77 -11.41 20.74 9.65
N ALA A 78 -10.45 21.00 8.76
CA ALA A 78 -9.22 20.21 8.75
C ALA A 78 -8.39 20.63 9.98
N SER A 79 -8.38 19.80 11.03
CA SER A 79 -7.34 19.94 12.04
C SER A 79 -6.00 19.64 11.38
N GLU A 80 -5.14 20.65 11.43
CA GLU A 80 -3.76 20.60 11.00
C GLU A 80 -3.05 19.52 11.84
N GLY A 81 -2.83 18.34 11.24
CA GLY A 81 -2.13 17.22 11.91
C GLY A 81 -2.82 15.85 11.85
N SER A 82 -4.06 15.72 11.37
CA SER A 82 -4.68 14.39 11.25
C SER A 82 -4.09 13.56 10.09
N ARG A 83 -3.35 12.48 10.44
CA ARG A 83 -2.94 11.46 9.46
C ARG A 83 -4.10 10.52 9.15
N GLU A 84 -4.32 10.21 7.89
CA GLU A 84 -5.36 9.28 7.40
C GLU A 84 -4.77 7.86 7.30
N GLN A 85 -5.48 6.87 7.81
CA GLN A 85 -5.21 5.45 7.56
C GLN A 85 -5.75 5.04 6.19
N LYS A 86 -4.94 4.31 5.42
CA LYS A 86 -5.30 3.82 4.10
C LYS A 86 -4.92 2.37 3.94
N LEU A 87 -5.94 1.53 3.74
CA LEU A 87 -5.78 0.14 3.38
C LEU A 87 -5.64 -0.03 1.87
N TYR A 88 -4.59 -0.73 1.46
CA TYR A 88 -4.41 -1.26 0.12
C TYR A 88 -4.41 -2.78 0.13
N LEU A 89 -5.07 -3.35 -0.87
CA LEU A 89 -4.98 -4.78 -1.17
C LEU A 89 -4.32 -4.92 -2.54
N PHE A 90 -3.23 -5.68 -2.60
CA PHE A 90 -2.47 -5.90 -3.84
C PHE A 90 -2.37 -7.39 -4.12
N GLN A 91 -2.83 -7.81 -5.30
CA GLN A 91 -2.64 -9.17 -5.78
C GLN A 91 -1.44 -9.22 -6.72
N PHE A 92 -0.45 -10.01 -6.34
CA PHE A 92 0.69 -10.38 -7.17
C PHE A 92 0.30 -11.53 -8.10
N CYS A 93 0.87 -11.55 -9.30
CA CYS A 93 0.70 -12.68 -10.22
C CYS A 93 1.46 -13.93 -9.74
N ASP A 94 2.59 -13.71 -9.07
CA ASP A 94 3.45 -14.74 -8.51
C ASP A 94 3.36 -14.71 -6.97
N LYS A 95 2.99 -15.85 -6.38
CA LYS A 95 2.85 -16.00 -4.93
C LYS A 95 4.20 -15.90 -4.22
N THR A 96 5.25 -16.49 -4.79
CA THR A 96 6.60 -16.45 -4.23
C THR A 96 7.15 -15.03 -4.24
N LEU A 97 6.83 -14.25 -5.28
CA LEU A 97 7.16 -12.82 -5.30
C LEU A 97 6.43 -12.03 -4.20
N ALA A 98 5.16 -12.36 -3.91
CA ALA A 98 4.42 -11.73 -2.82
C ALA A 98 5.06 -12.02 -1.46
N GLU A 99 5.46 -13.28 -1.23
CA GLU A 99 6.15 -13.73 -0.02
C GLU A 99 7.50 -13.03 0.16
N ALA A 100 8.30 -12.96 -0.90
CA ALA A 100 9.57 -12.25 -0.87
C ALA A 100 9.37 -10.75 -0.62
N PHE A 101 8.38 -10.12 -1.26
CA PHE A 101 8.09 -8.70 -1.08
C PHE A 101 7.60 -8.38 0.34
N HIS A 102 6.73 -9.22 0.90
CA HIS A 102 6.27 -9.10 2.29
C HIS A 102 7.43 -9.28 3.28
N SER A 103 8.27 -10.29 3.07
CA SER A 103 9.44 -10.54 3.90
C SER A 103 10.38 -9.33 3.90
N GLU A 104 10.65 -8.74 2.73
CA GLU A 104 11.49 -7.55 2.62
C GLU A 104 10.87 -6.32 3.29
N LEU A 105 9.55 -6.11 3.19
CA LEU A 105 8.87 -5.05 3.95
C LEU A 105 9.03 -5.25 5.46
N ALA A 106 8.83 -6.48 5.93
CA ALA A 106 8.92 -6.82 7.35
C ALA A 106 10.31 -6.55 7.95
N ARG A 107 11.38 -6.69 7.15
CA ARG A 107 12.76 -6.35 7.59
C ARG A 107 12.92 -4.89 8.01
N PHE A 108 12.17 -3.98 7.40
CA PHE A 108 12.24 -2.55 7.71
C PHE A 108 11.24 -2.12 8.79
N SER A 109 10.21 -2.92 9.03
CA SER A 109 9.21 -2.72 10.09
C SER A 109 9.68 -3.21 11.47
N ALA A 110 10.98 -3.09 11.79
CA ALA A 110 11.63 -3.66 12.98
C ALA A 110 10.87 -3.45 14.32
N PRO A 111 11.05 -4.37 15.28
CA PRO A 111 10.00 -4.84 16.19
C PRO A 111 9.68 -3.85 17.30
N GLY A 112 8.41 -3.46 17.36
CA GLY A 112 7.92 -2.60 18.42
C GLY A 112 6.43 -2.72 18.73
N THR A 113 5.69 -3.71 18.22
CA THR A 113 4.39 -4.23 18.73
C THR A 113 3.97 -5.43 17.87
N ILE A 114 4.01 -6.66 18.41
CA ILE A 114 3.12 -7.78 18.02
C ILE A 114 2.34 -8.12 19.28
#